data_AF-A0A540NN12-F1
#
_entry.id   AF-A0A540NN12-F1
#
_cell.length_a   1.000
_cell.length_b   1.000
_cell.length_c   1.000
_cell.angle_alpha   90.00
_cell.angle_beta   90.00
_cell.angle_gamma   90.00
#
_symmetry.space_group_name_H-M   'P 1'
#
loop_
_entity.id
_entity.type
_entity.pdbx_description
1 polymer ?
#
loop_
_entity_poly.entity_id
_entity_poly.type
_entity_poly.pdbx_seq_one_letter_code
_entity_poly.pdbx_strand_id
1 'polypeptide(L)'
;MKHIVKILTLLMAISALWIGLLQTSIIPRSHTWLLPIYFIVSLGCYGLLMVGVGLMQFPTCPQEAVLLQQDIAEAKDFLKQKGVDVGGCD
;
A
#
# COMPACT_ATOMS: atom_id res chain seq x y z
N MET A 1 1.38 25.25 10.98
CA MET A 1 1.07 25.80 9.63
C MET A 1 2.31 26.26 8.86
N LYS A 2 3.12 27.21 9.37
CA LYS A 2 4.27 27.79 8.61
C LYS A 2 5.35 26.78 8.18
N HIS A 3 5.63 25.76 8.99
CA HIS A 3 6.61 24.72 8.62
C HIS A 3 6.12 23.80 7.51
N ILE A 4 4.84 23.45 7.52
CA ILE A 4 4.23 22.57 6.51
C ILE A 4 4.29 23.23 5.13
N VAL A 5 3.97 24.54 5.06
CA VAL A 5 4.05 25.29 3.79
C VAL A 5 5.50 25.37 3.29
N LYS A 6 6.49 25.56 4.17
CA LYS A 6 7.90 25.59 3.78
C LYS A 6 8.38 24.25 3.22
N ILE A 7 7.97 23.15 3.86
CA ILE A 7 8.28 21.79 3.38
C ILE A 7 7.62 21.55 2.02
N LEU A 8 6.35 21.90 1.86
CA LEU A 8 5.63 21.76 0.60
C LEU A 8 6.31 22.56 -0.52
N THR A 9 6.69 23.81 -0.27
CA THR A 9 7.36 24.65 -1.27
C THR A 9 8.75 24.12 -1.65
N LEU A 10 9.50 23.57 -0.69
CA LEU A 10 10.80 22.95 -0.94
C LEU A 10 10.63 21.70 -1.81
N LEU A 11 9.62 20.89 -1.51
CA LEU A 11 9.32 19.67 -2.24
C LEU A 11 8.89 19.97 -3.69
N MET A 12 8.07 21.00 -3.89
CA MET A 12 7.68 21.50 -5.21
C MET A 12 8.86 22.10 -5.98
N ALA A 13 9.77 22.81 -5.31
CA ALA A 13 10.96 23.37 -5.95
C ALA A 13 11.94 22.26 -6.38
N ILE A 14 12.14 21.25 -5.53
CA ILE A 14 13.02 20.11 -5.83
C ILE A 14 12.44 19.26 -6.96
N SER A 15 11.13 19.01 -6.97
CA SER A 15 10.49 18.27 -8.06
C SER A 15 10.55 19.04 -9.39
N ALA A 16 10.28 20.35 -9.38
CA ALA A 16 10.39 21.19 -10.57
C ALA A 16 11.83 21.28 -11.08
N LEU A 17 12.81 21.36 -10.17
CA LEU A 17 14.23 21.35 -10.52
C LEU A 17 14.65 20.02 -11.15
N TRP A 18 14.21 18.90 -10.57
CA TRP A 18 14.44 17.56 -11.14
C TRP A 18 13.80 17.40 -12.52
N ILE A 19 12.55 17.84 -12.70
CA ILE A 19 11.84 17.80 -13.98
C ILE A 19 12.54 18.68 -15.01
N GLY A 20 13.00 19.87 -14.63
CA GLY A 20 13.77 20.77 -15.50
C GLY A 20 15.15 20.22 -15.87
N LEU A 21 15.85 19.60 -14.92
CA LEU A 21 17.12 18.89 -15.20
C LEU A 21 16.90 17.69 -16.13
N LEU A 22 15.80 16.96 -15.93
CA LEU A 22 15.41 15.86 -16.80
C LEU A 22 15.07 16.38 -18.20
N GLN A 23 14.42 17.54 -18.31
CA GLN A 23 14.07 18.15 -19.60
C GLN A 23 15.31 18.70 -20.34
N THR A 24 16.31 19.23 -19.63
CA THR A 24 17.54 19.77 -20.24
C THR A 24 18.57 18.69 -20.62
N SER A 25 18.64 17.59 -19.86
CA SER A 25 19.57 16.49 -20.13
C SER A 25 19.14 15.59 -21.30
N ILE A 26 17.94 15.79 -21.87
CA ILE A 26 17.34 14.94 -22.90
C ILE A 26 17.35 15.68 -24.26
N ILE A 27 18.47 15.62 -24.96
CA ILE A 27 18.53 15.72 -26.44
C ILE A 27 18.88 14.29 -26.92
N PRO A 28 18.06 13.61 -27.76
CA PRO A 28 17.52 14.10 -29.03
C PRO A 28 16.00 13.96 -29.23
N ARG A 29 15.44 14.80 -30.11
CA ARG A 29 14.00 15.03 -30.37
C ARG A 29 13.17 13.81 -30.80
N SER A 30 13.79 12.69 -31.17
CA SER A 30 13.07 11.51 -31.69
C SER A 30 12.55 10.57 -30.61
N HIS A 31 13.21 10.50 -29.45
CA HIS A 31 12.86 9.57 -28.36
C HIS A 31 12.20 10.27 -27.16
N THR A 32 12.04 11.59 -27.22
CA THR A 32 11.37 12.43 -26.21
C THR A 32 9.93 11.99 -25.90
N TRP A 33 9.26 11.28 -26.82
CA TRP A 33 7.88 10.84 -26.62
C TRP A 33 7.75 9.52 -25.86
N LEU A 34 8.73 8.61 -25.97
CA LEU A 34 8.69 7.33 -25.26
C LEU A 34 9.12 7.45 -23.80
N LEU A 35 10.00 8.39 -23.49
CA LEU A 35 10.56 8.57 -22.14
C LEU A 35 9.52 8.82 -21.03
N PRO A 36 8.53 9.72 -21.19
CA PRO A 36 7.48 9.88 -20.19
C PRO A 36 6.62 8.62 -20.05
N ILE A 37 6.41 7.87 -21.12
CA ILE A 37 5.65 6.61 -21.10
C ILE A 37 6.41 5.55 -20.30
N TYR A 38 7.72 5.40 -20.51
CA TYR A 38 8.56 4.50 -19.72
C TYR A 38 8.57 4.85 -18.23
N PHE A 39 8.59 6.15 -17.90
CA PHE A 39 8.52 6.60 -16.51
C PHE A 39 7.18 6.25 -15.86
N ILE A 40 6.06 6.49 -16.56
CA ILE A 40 4.72 6.12 -16.08
C ILE A 40 4.61 4.60 -15.88
N VAL A 41 5.10 3.80 -16.83
CA VAL A 41 5.07 2.34 -16.75
C VAL A 41 5.94 1.83 -15.61
N SER A 42 7.14 2.38 -15.43
CA SER A 42 8.04 2.02 -14.33
C SER A 42 7.44 2.38 -12.97
N LEU A 43 6.84 3.57 -12.84
CA LEU A 43 6.15 3.98 -11.63
C LEU A 43 4.92 3.12 -11.34
N GLY A 44 4.16 2.75 -12.38
CA GLY A 44 3.03 1.83 -12.26
C GLY A 44 3.47 0.46 -11.75
N CYS A 45 4.54 -0.10 -12.32
CA CYS A 45 5.13 -1.38 -11.88
C CYS A 45 5.62 -1.30 -10.43
N TYR A 46 6.31 -0.23 -10.04
CA TYR A 46 6.74 0.00 -8.66
C TYR A 46 5.55 0.08 -7.69
N GLY A 47 4.47 0.78 -8.06
CA GLY A 47 3.24 0.86 -7.27
C GLY A 47 2.56 -0.50 -7.10
N LEU A 48 2.45 -1.28 -8.18
CA LEU A 48 1.93 -2.65 -8.15
C LEU A 48 2.76 -3.57 -7.25
N LEU A 49 4.09 -3.48 -7.31
CA LEU A 49 4.97 -4.24 -6.43
C LEU A 49 4.81 -3.83 -4.96
N MET A 50 4.74 -2.54 -4.66
CA MET A 50 4.51 -2.06 -3.29
C MET A 50 3.16 -2.53 -2.73
N VAL A 51 2.09 -2.49 -3.54
CA VAL A 51 0.78 -3.02 -3.15
C VAL A 51 0.82 -4.54 -3.02
N GLY A 52 1.50 -5.25 -3.93
CA GLY A 52 1.66 -6.70 -3.89
C GLY A 52 2.43 -7.17 -2.65
N VAL A 53 3.53 -6.50 -2.31
CA VAL A 53 4.27 -6.73 -1.07
C VAL A 53 3.40 -6.38 0.13
N GLY A 54 2.66 -5.26 0.10
CA GLY A 54 1.71 -4.92 1.15
C GLY A 54 0.61 -5.97 1.35
N LEU A 55 0.15 -6.63 0.27
CA LEU A 55 -0.81 -7.74 0.28
C LEU A 55 -0.19 -9.06 0.75
N MET A 56 1.04 -9.38 0.36
CA MET A 56 1.74 -10.55 0.89
C MET A 56 2.15 -10.38 2.35
N GLN A 57 2.43 -9.14 2.74
CA GLN A 57 2.80 -8.73 4.08
C GLN A 57 1.57 -8.26 4.87
N PHE A 58 0.34 -8.40 4.33
CA PHE A 58 -0.86 -8.31 5.15
C PHE A 58 -0.66 -9.35 6.25
N PRO A 59 -0.60 -8.91 7.51
CA PRO A 59 -0.27 -9.78 8.60
C PRO A 59 -1.49 -10.67 8.82
N THR A 60 -1.50 -11.85 8.21
CA THR A 60 -2.08 -13.00 8.89
C THR A 60 -1.16 -13.23 10.08
N CYS A 61 -1.28 -12.40 11.13
CA CYS A 61 -0.66 -12.64 12.42
C CYS A 61 -1.17 -14.03 12.82
N PRO A 62 -0.34 -15.09 12.70
CA PRO A 62 -0.83 -16.43 12.99
C PRO A 62 -1.32 -16.50 14.45
N GLN A 63 -0.71 -15.68 15.31
CA GLN A 63 -1.06 -15.53 16.71
C GLN A 63 -2.46 -14.90 16.92
N GLU A 64 -2.82 -13.85 16.18
CA GLU A 64 -4.12 -13.16 16.33
C GLU A 64 -5.27 -14.02 15.79
N ALA A 65 -5.03 -14.76 14.69
CA ALA A 65 -6.01 -15.71 14.16
C ALA A 65 -6.25 -16.88 15.13
N VAL A 66 -5.20 -17.40 15.78
CA VAL A 66 -5.31 -18.47 16.78
C VAL A 66 -6.06 -18.01 18.03
N LEU A 67 -5.76 -16.80 18.53
CA LEU A 67 -6.42 -16.22 19.71
C LEU A 67 -7.91 -15.97 19.43
N LEU A 68 -8.24 -15.47 18.23
CA LEU A 68 -9.63 -15.28 17.80
C LEU A 68 -10.38 -16.61 17.65
N GLN A 69 -9.74 -17.67 17.16
CA GLN A 69 -10.37 -19.01 17.12
C GLN A 69 -10.62 -19.57 18.53
N GLN A 70 -9.74 -19.29 19.48
CA GLN A 70 -9.91 -19.68 20.88
C GLN A 70 -11.11 -18.95 21.51
N ASP A 71 -11.24 -17.64 21.30
CA ASP A 71 -12.38 -16.85 21.77
C ASP A 71 -13.71 -17.33 21.17
N ILE A 72 -13.72 -17.73 19.89
CA ILE A 72 -14.90 -18.31 19.24
C ILE A 72 -15.28 -19.65 19.88
N ALA A 73 -14.31 -20.52 20.17
CA ALA A 73 -14.55 -21.80 20.81
C ALA A 73 -15.14 -21.64 22.22
N GLU A 74 -14.57 -20.73 23.02
CA GLU A 74 -15.05 -20.41 24.37
C GLU A 74 -16.47 -19.82 24.33
N ALA A 75 -16.74 -18.87 23.43
CA ALA A 75 -18.07 -18.30 23.25
C ALA A 75 -19.11 -19.37 22.84
N LYS A 76 -18.73 -20.33 21.98
CA LYS A 76 -19.60 -21.44 21.58
C LYS A 76 -19.93 -22.36 22.76
N ASP A 77 -18.96 -22.66 23.61
CA ASP A 77 -19.17 -23.48 24.81
C ASP A 77 -20.04 -22.75 25.85
N PHE A 78 -19.87 -21.45 26.05
CA PHE A 78 -20.76 -20.64 26.89
C PHE A 78 -22.21 -20.63 26.41
N LEU A 79 -22.42 -20.52 25.10
CA LEU A 79 -23.76 -20.53 24.51
C LEU A 79 -24.40 -21.93 24.58
N LYS A 80 -23.60 -22.99 24.39
CA LYS A 80 -24.05 -24.37 24.56
C LYS A 80 -24.49 -24.67 26.00
N GLN A 81 -23.76 -24.16 27.00
CA GLN A 81 -24.16 -24.24 28.42
C GLN A 81 -25.47 -23.50 28.69
N LYS A 82 -25.79 -22.46 27.92
CA LYS A 82 -27.06 -21.74 27.98
C LYS A 82 -28.17 -22.35 27.11
N GLY A 83 -27.92 -23.49 26.45
CA GLY A 83 -28.90 -24.22 25.64
C GLY A 83 -29.08 -23.68 24.22
N VAL A 84 -28.18 -22.82 23.74
CA VAL A 84 -28.18 -22.28 22.38
C VAL A 84 -27.10 -22.98 21.55
N ASP A 85 -27.52 -23.80 20.59
CA ASP A 85 -26.60 -24.45 19.65
C ASP A 85 -26.31 -23.53 18.46
N VAL A 86 -25.04 -23.16 18.27
CA VAL A 86 -24.57 -22.29 17.18
C VAL A 86 -23.81 -23.11 16.13
N GLY A 87 -24.20 -24.37 15.93
CA GLY A 87 -23.66 -25.23 14.88
C GLY A 87 -24.16 -24.82 13.49
N GLY A 88 -23.61 -23.74 12.93
CA GLY A 88 -23.71 -23.44 11.51
C GLY A 88 -22.60 -24.16 10.73
N CYS A 89 -23.03 -24.93 9.73
CA CYS A 89 -22.27 -25.83 8.83
C CYS A 89 -20.81 -25.46 8.49
N ASP A 90 -20.05 -26.53 8.27
CA ASP A 90 -18.83 -26.62 7.46
C ASP A 90 -18.76 -25.67 6.25
#